data_AF-A0A3Q3IWB3-F1
#
_entry.id   AF-A0A3Q3IWB3-F1
#
_cell.length_a   1.000
_cell.length_b   1.000
_cell.length_c   1.000
_cell.angle_alpha   90.00
_cell.angle_beta   90.00
_cell.angle_gamma   90.00
#
_symmetry.space_group_name_H-M   'P 1'
#
loop_
_entity.id
_entity.type
_entity.pdbx_description
1 polymer ?
#
loop_
_entity_poly.entity_id
_entity_poly.type
_entity_poly.pdbx_seq_one_letter_code
_entity_poly.pdbx_strand_id
1 'polypeptide(L)'
;MEVTEEERRQVEEQVEQLLSGKGSEVTGCDVGLEQSKPATLKKNVTYIVCAVIFNDKEEVLMVQEAKQDCYKQWYLPAGRMEVGESLEEALRREVKEEAGFDCEPITLLLIQEQGPRWIRFIFLAKVTGGTIKDLSAADQESLQASWWDRQSVLPLRGRDILRLIDCGLKYRQDPCHPVTLPVDMSCRLVVQRLVLVFTNAEDRWRCSVTSHWLTTARFFAAPGLHLPTVAAVKTHAVTWAANMVVQEAMPSAYYDHDVNTLGVFSLQHNGRQHGKTDGVCFNTLVVLAPDHVHRNEDGEKLECTVTGRPPAVENPRYVWYEVQKQTLREQLLEKTRSTSILPIHSLY
;
A
#
# COMPACT_ATOMS: atom_id res chain seq x y z
N MET A 1 -19.14 -25.91 8.12
CA MET A 1 -19.90 -25.30 9.23
C MET A 1 -20.41 -23.97 8.72
N GLU A 2 -21.68 -23.65 8.93
CA GLU A 2 -22.32 -22.49 8.30
C GLU A 2 -21.99 -21.20 9.07
N VAL A 3 -21.67 -20.12 8.33
CA VAL A 3 -21.45 -18.77 8.87
C VAL A 3 -22.82 -18.10 9.09
N THR A 4 -23.06 -17.63 10.32
CA THR A 4 -24.32 -17.02 10.75
C THR A 4 -24.53 -15.65 10.13
N GLU A 5 -25.78 -15.26 9.85
CA GLU A 5 -26.12 -13.98 9.20
C GLU A 5 -25.55 -12.74 9.91
N GLU A 6 -25.36 -12.80 11.23
CA GLU A 6 -24.71 -11.73 12.00
C GLU A 6 -23.19 -11.65 11.70
N GLU A 7 -22.48 -12.78 11.72
CA GLU A 7 -21.06 -12.85 11.32
C GLU A 7 -20.86 -12.35 9.87
N ARG A 8 -21.83 -12.63 8.98
CA ARG A 8 -21.84 -12.16 7.58
C ARG A 8 -21.87 -10.63 7.51
N ARG A 9 -22.87 -10.02 8.16
CA ARG A 9 -23.03 -8.56 8.22
C ARG A 9 -21.79 -7.87 8.80
N GLN A 10 -21.23 -8.43 9.87
CA GLN A 10 -20.03 -7.90 10.52
C GLN A 10 -18.80 -7.87 9.58
N VAL A 11 -18.67 -8.83 8.66
CA VAL A 11 -17.58 -8.83 7.67
C VAL A 11 -17.83 -7.80 6.57
N GLU A 12 -19.06 -7.66 6.08
CA GLU A 12 -19.38 -6.64 5.07
C GLU A 12 -19.18 -5.22 5.60
N GLU A 13 -19.62 -4.94 6.84
CA GLU A 13 -19.39 -3.65 7.51
C GLU A 13 -17.89 -3.36 7.69
N GLN A 14 -17.06 -4.37 8.02
CA GLN A 14 -15.60 -4.21 8.07
C GLN A 14 -15.03 -3.83 6.69
N VAL A 15 -15.46 -4.48 5.60
CA VAL A 15 -14.95 -4.17 4.25
C VAL A 15 -15.40 -2.77 3.83
N GLU A 16 -16.67 -2.40 4.01
CA GLU A 16 -17.17 -1.06 3.69
C GLU A 16 -16.47 0.03 4.51
N GLN A 17 -16.25 -0.20 5.80
CA GLN A 17 -15.49 0.70 6.67
C GLN A 17 -14.09 0.96 6.07
N LEU A 18 -13.36 -0.10 5.73
CA LEU A 18 -12.00 0.05 5.22
C LEU A 18 -11.93 0.62 3.78
N LEU A 19 -12.89 0.28 2.91
CA LEU A 19 -13.04 0.86 1.56
C LEU A 19 -13.43 2.34 1.61
N SER A 20 -14.13 2.79 2.66
CA SER A 20 -14.45 4.20 2.91
C SER A 20 -13.26 5.02 3.44
N GLY A 21 -12.06 4.42 3.53
CA GLY A 21 -10.84 5.08 4.01
C GLY A 21 -10.68 5.10 5.54
N LYS A 22 -11.62 4.52 6.31
CA LYS A 22 -11.49 4.39 7.77
C LYS A 22 -10.53 3.25 8.10
N GLY A 23 -9.84 3.33 9.24
CA GLY A 23 -9.04 2.24 9.78
C GLY A 23 -9.84 1.31 10.69
N SER A 24 -9.22 0.19 11.09
CA SER A 24 -9.70 -0.73 12.13
C SER A 24 -8.52 -1.30 12.92
N GLU A 25 -8.64 -1.54 14.22
CA GLU A 25 -7.52 -1.97 15.07
C GLU A 25 -6.89 -3.28 14.60
N VAL A 26 -5.55 -3.38 14.64
CA VAL A 26 -4.82 -4.62 14.37
C VAL A 26 -4.67 -5.38 15.69
N THR A 27 -5.68 -6.18 16.02
CA THR A 27 -5.76 -6.95 17.27
C THR A 27 -4.89 -8.22 17.26
N GLY A 28 -4.56 -8.73 16.07
CA GLY A 28 -3.82 -9.97 15.88
C GLY A 28 -3.18 -10.08 14.51
N CYS A 29 -2.53 -11.23 14.27
CA CYS A 29 -1.87 -11.57 13.02
C CYS A 29 -2.00 -13.07 12.80
N ASP A 30 -2.59 -13.46 11.67
CA ASP A 30 -3.00 -14.83 11.37
C ASP A 30 -1.84 -15.69 10.84
N VAL A 31 -0.92 -15.07 10.09
CA VAL A 31 0.22 -15.74 9.43
C VAL A 31 1.49 -14.87 9.52
N GLY A 32 2.65 -15.52 9.58
CA GLY A 32 3.96 -14.85 9.51
C GLY A 32 4.46 -14.22 10.81
N LEU A 33 3.68 -14.27 11.90
CA LEU A 33 4.03 -13.67 13.20
C LEU A 33 5.37 -14.18 13.76
N GLU A 34 5.65 -15.48 13.66
CA GLU A 34 6.89 -16.11 14.14
C GLU A 34 8.13 -15.68 13.34
N GLN A 35 7.95 -15.31 12.07
CA GLN A 35 9.02 -14.95 11.14
C GLN A 35 9.28 -13.44 11.12
N SER A 36 8.40 -12.67 11.74
CA SER A 36 8.39 -11.20 11.76
C SER A 36 8.78 -10.67 13.14
N LYS A 37 9.14 -9.38 13.20
CA LYS A 37 9.48 -8.70 14.46
C LYS A 37 8.70 -7.40 14.56
N PRO A 38 8.29 -6.95 15.77
CA PRO A 38 7.72 -5.63 15.99
C PRO A 38 8.55 -4.56 15.28
N ALA A 39 7.87 -3.68 14.56
CA ALA A 39 8.52 -2.57 13.87
C ALA A 39 9.14 -1.63 14.90
N THR A 40 10.32 -1.09 14.59
CA THR A 40 11.04 -0.16 15.43
C THR A 40 11.91 0.74 14.54
N LEU A 41 11.49 2.00 14.42
CA LEU A 41 12.09 3.02 13.57
C LEU A 41 13.58 3.17 13.88
N LYS A 42 14.39 3.44 12.86
CA LYS A 42 15.84 3.58 12.97
C LYS A 42 16.58 2.34 13.57
N LYS A 43 15.90 1.20 13.82
CA LYS A 43 16.50 -0.07 14.29
C LYS A 43 16.29 -1.24 13.35
N ASN A 44 15.04 -1.50 12.93
CA ASN A 44 14.72 -2.62 12.03
C ASN A 44 13.78 -2.24 10.86
N VAL A 45 13.16 -1.06 10.91
CA VAL A 45 12.43 -0.45 9.80
C VAL A 45 12.93 0.97 9.54
N THR A 46 12.91 1.37 8.27
CA THR A 46 13.21 2.71 7.79
C THR A 46 12.04 3.16 6.92
N TYR A 47 11.35 4.20 7.33
CA TYR A 47 10.34 4.86 6.50
C TYR A 47 10.92 6.16 5.94
N ILE A 48 10.64 6.41 4.66
CA ILE A 48 11.04 7.62 3.94
C ILE A 48 9.78 8.29 3.45
N VAL A 49 9.70 9.60 3.58
CA VAL A 49 8.64 10.42 2.98
C VAL A 49 9.23 11.20 1.82
N CYS A 50 8.44 11.44 0.78
CA CYS A 50 8.86 12.20 -0.39
C CYS A 50 7.69 13.06 -0.88
N ALA A 51 7.95 14.36 -1.05
CA ALA A 51 6.94 15.33 -1.46
C ALA A 51 7.03 15.62 -2.96
N VAL A 52 5.94 15.36 -3.68
CA VAL A 52 5.70 15.91 -5.02
C VAL A 52 4.82 17.15 -4.82
N ILE A 53 5.40 18.33 -5.05
CA ILE A 53 4.71 19.62 -4.91
C ILE A 53 4.86 20.39 -6.22
N PHE A 54 3.77 20.98 -6.68
CA PHE A 54 3.73 21.78 -7.90
C PHE A 54 3.21 23.19 -7.59
N ASN A 55 3.70 24.19 -8.31
CA ASN A 55 3.14 25.53 -8.29
C ASN A 55 2.02 25.69 -9.35
N ASP A 56 1.52 26.92 -9.50
CA ASP A 56 0.46 27.28 -10.45
C ASP A 56 0.88 27.20 -11.93
N LYS A 57 2.19 27.17 -12.21
CA LYS A 57 2.76 26.97 -13.56
C LYS A 57 3.07 25.50 -13.86
N GLU A 58 2.63 24.58 -12.98
CA GLU A 58 3.01 23.16 -12.95
C GLU A 58 4.51 22.88 -12.77
N GLU A 59 5.35 23.87 -12.47
CA GLU A 59 6.75 23.64 -12.12
C GLU A 59 6.80 22.85 -10.80
N VAL A 60 7.72 21.89 -10.68
CA VAL A 60 7.87 21.02 -9.50
C VAL A 60 8.87 21.59 -8.51
N LEU A 61 8.61 21.46 -7.21
CA LEU A 61 9.55 21.84 -6.15
C LEU A 61 10.71 20.85 -6.10
N MET A 62 11.93 21.36 -6.23
CA MET A 62 13.17 20.61 -6.17
C MET A 62 14.07 21.21 -5.08
N VAL A 63 14.85 20.36 -4.41
CA VAL A 63 15.86 20.76 -3.40
C VAL A 63 17.26 20.38 -3.88
N GLN A 64 18.25 21.19 -3.54
CA GLN A 64 19.65 20.94 -3.88
C GLN A 64 20.41 20.35 -2.68
N GLU A 65 20.98 19.17 -2.87
CA GLU A 65 21.63 18.36 -1.84
C GLU A 65 22.91 18.99 -1.29
N ALA A 66 23.00 19.09 0.04
CA ALA A 66 24.20 19.50 0.77
C ALA A 66 25.14 18.34 1.14
N LYS A 67 24.65 17.10 1.05
CA LYS A 67 25.35 15.86 1.45
C LYS A 67 26.47 15.52 0.45
N GLN A 68 27.65 15.11 0.93
CA GLN A 68 28.86 14.96 0.08
C GLN A 68 28.68 14.02 -1.11
N ASP A 69 28.06 12.84 -0.91
CA ASP A 69 27.91 11.81 -1.94
C ASP A 69 27.05 12.24 -3.14
N CYS A 70 26.18 13.23 -2.95
CA CYS A 70 25.28 13.78 -3.96
C CYS A 70 25.35 15.31 -4.03
N TYR A 71 26.49 15.89 -3.64
CA TYR A 71 26.62 17.35 -3.44
C TYR A 71 26.25 18.14 -4.70
N LYS A 72 25.41 19.18 -4.53
CA LYS A 72 24.85 20.03 -5.59
C LYS A 72 23.95 19.32 -6.61
N GLN A 73 23.66 18.04 -6.46
CA GLN A 73 22.62 17.37 -7.23
C GLN A 73 21.23 17.75 -6.70
N TRP A 74 20.20 17.58 -7.54
CA TRP A 74 18.83 17.96 -7.22
C TRP A 74 17.92 16.76 -7.03
N TYR A 75 16.98 16.86 -6.10
CA TYR A 75 16.00 15.83 -5.81
C TYR A 75 14.64 16.45 -5.42
N LEU A 76 13.62 15.61 -5.24
CA LEU A 76 12.39 16.03 -4.57
C LEU A 76 12.65 16.16 -3.05
N PRO A 77 11.96 17.05 -2.31
CA PRO A 77 12.07 17.08 -0.85
C PRO A 77 11.75 15.69 -0.27
N ALA A 78 12.71 15.08 0.42
CA ALA A 78 12.59 13.68 0.85
C ALA A 78 13.63 13.25 1.89
N GLY A 79 13.15 12.86 3.08
CA GLY A 79 14.00 12.30 4.12
C GLY A 79 13.33 11.19 4.93
N ARG A 80 13.98 10.85 6.05
CA ARG A 80 13.63 9.69 6.87
C ARG A 80 12.71 10.13 8.01
N MET A 81 11.72 9.30 8.29
CA MET A 81 10.86 9.51 9.44
C MET A 81 11.67 9.48 10.75
N GLU A 82 11.49 10.51 11.57
CA GLU A 82 12.00 10.64 12.93
C GLU A 82 11.26 9.69 13.89
N VAL A 83 11.72 9.64 15.13
CA VAL A 83 11.03 8.91 16.19
C VAL A 83 10.04 9.86 16.88
N GLY A 84 8.76 9.50 16.92
CA GLY A 84 7.73 10.27 17.62
C GLY A 84 6.78 11.04 16.70
N GLU A 85 7.01 11.07 15.39
CA GLU A 85 6.18 11.76 14.38
C GLU A 85 5.31 10.79 13.55
N SER A 86 4.23 11.29 12.96
CA SER A 86 3.47 10.62 11.89
C SER A 86 4.15 10.79 10.52
N LEU A 87 3.68 10.05 9.51
CA LEU A 87 4.16 10.19 8.13
C LEU A 87 3.88 11.60 7.55
N GLU A 88 2.75 12.21 7.92
CA GLU A 88 2.41 13.57 7.50
C GLU A 88 3.19 14.63 8.29
N GLU A 89 3.45 14.40 9.58
CA GLU A 89 4.32 15.27 10.40
C GLU A 89 5.75 15.27 9.82
N ALA A 90 6.27 14.09 9.49
CA ALA A 90 7.55 13.92 8.77
C ALA A 90 7.57 14.67 7.44
N LEU A 91 6.55 14.49 6.60
CA LEU A 91 6.47 15.15 5.29
C LEU A 91 6.54 16.68 5.42
N ARG A 92 5.81 17.25 6.38
CA ARG A 92 5.84 18.70 6.66
C ARG A 92 7.21 19.15 7.13
N ARG A 93 7.84 18.40 8.03
CA ARG A 93 9.18 18.68 8.56
C ARG A 93 10.24 18.70 7.44
N GLU A 94 10.32 17.63 6.64
CA GLU A 94 11.29 17.52 5.54
C GLU A 94 11.12 18.65 4.51
N VAL A 95 9.88 18.98 4.11
CA VAL A 95 9.61 20.11 3.20
C VAL A 95 10.00 21.46 3.83
N LYS A 96 9.82 21.62 5.14
CA LYS A 96 10.20 22.85 5.85
C LYS A 96 11.71 23.01 5.95
N GLU A 97 12.42 21.93 6.33
CA GLU A 97 13.87 21.88 6.52
C GLU A 97 14.61 22.01 5.18
N GLU A 98 14.22 21.24 4.16
CA GLU A 98 14.91 21.22 2.87
C GLU A 98 14.48 22.35 1.92
N ALA A 99 13.25 22.90 2.02
CA ALA A 99 12.73 23.89 1.07
C ALA A 99 12.15 25.19 1.67
N GLY A 100 12.01 25.31 3.00
CA GLY A 100 11.52 26.52 3.69
C GLY A 100 10.00 26.71 3.70
N PHE A 101 9.26 25.89 2.95
CA PHE A 101 7.81 25.97 2.84
C PHE A 101 7.09 25.21 3.95
N ASP A 102 5.94 25.74 4.37
CA ASP A 102 4.93 24.97 5.08
C ASP A 102 4.02 24.30 4.04
N CYS A 103 3.63 23.05 4.26
CA CYS A 103 2.82 22.30 3.31
C CYS A 103 1.73 21.44 3.98
N GLU A 104 0.75 21.01 3.20
CA GLU A 104 -0.22 19.99 3.60
C GLU A 104 -0.28 18.86 2.55
N PRO A 105 -0.28 17.58 2.97
CA PRO A 105 -0.48 16.46 2.05
C PRO A 105 -1.90 16.48 1.47
N ILE A 106 -2.01 16.18 0.19
CA ILE A 106 -3.28 16.00 -0.52
C ILE A 106 -3.67 14.53 -0.54
N THR A 107 -2.73 13.66 -0.93
CA THR A 107 -2.88 12.20 -0.98
C THR A 107 -1.50 11.56 -1.06
N LEU A 108 -1.39 10.28 -0.75
CA LEU A 108 -0.33 9.45 -1.32
C LEU A 108 -0.57 9.27 -2.83
N LEU A 109 0.52 9.18 -3.59
CA LEU A 109 0.55 8.87 -5.03
C LEU A 109 1.05 7.45 -5.30
N LEU A 110 1.98 7.00 -4.46
CA LEU A 110 2.64 5.71 -4.59
C LEU A 110 3.27 5.30 -3.24
N ILE A 111 3.23 4.01 -2.94
CA ILE A 111 4.09 3.38 -1.94
C ILE A 111 5.16 2.58 -2.67
N GLN A 112 6.42 2.71 -2.27
CA GLN A 112 7.50 1.85 -2.74
C GLN A 112 8.09 1.10 -1.56
N GLU A 113 8.46 -0.16 -1.74
CA GLU A 113 8.98 -0.99 -0.65
C GLU A 113 10.11 -1.91 -1.13
N GLN A 114 11.06 -2.17 -0.25
CA GLN A 114 12.10 -3.18 -0.43
C GLN A 114 12.02 -4.13 0.78
N GLY A 115 10.87 -4.80 0.86
CA GLY A 115 10.44 -5.59 2.00
C GLY A 115 10.01 -4.71 3.18
N PRO A 116 9.59 -5.34 4.30
CA PRO A 116 9.06 -4.64 5.46
C PRO A 116 10.06 -3.72 6.19
N ARG A 117 11.32 -3.66 5.75
CA ARG A 117 12.39 -2.90 6.41
C ARG A 117 12.67 -1.55 5.78
N TRP A 118 12.25 -1.33 4.54
CA TRP A 118 12.45 -0.08 3.82
C TRP A 118 11.20 0.22 3.03
N ILE A 119 10.52 1.32 3.38
CA ILE A 119 9.28 1.73 2.73
C ILE A 119 9.35 3.23 2.48
N ARG A 120 9.11 3.66 1.24
CA ARG A 120 9.03 5.05 0.83
C ARG A 120 7.58 5.41 0.48
N PHE A 121 7.09 6.46 1.12
CA PHE A 121 5.75 7.01 0.98
C PHE A 121 5.82 8.30 0.16
N ILE A 122 5.26 8.27 -1.05
CA ILE A 122 5.31 9.40 -1.99
C ILE A 122 3.97 10.12 -1.91
N PHE A 123 4.00 11.36 -1.45
CA PHE A 123 2.83 12.22 -1.28
C PHE A 123 2.75 13.26 -2.39
N LEU A 124 1.54 13.51 -2.90
CA LEU A 124 1.18 14.79 -3.49
C LEU A 124 0.91 15.76 -2.34
N ALA A 125 1.53 16.94 -2.35
CA ALA A 125 1.30 17.97 -1.35
C ALA A 125 1.17 19.37 -1.98
N LYS A 126 0.63 20.31 -1.21
CA LYS A 126 0.52 21.73 -1.57
C LYS A 126 1.23 22.60 -0.56
N VAL A 127 1.84 23.70 -1.02
CA VAL A 127 2.33 24.76 -0.15
C VAL A 127 1.14 25.44 0.53
N THR A 128 1.27 25.75 1.81
CA THR A 128 0.29 26.48 2.63
C THR A 128 0.88 27.72 3.31
N GLY A 129 2.22 27.85 3.33
CA GLY A 129 2.91 28.99 3.91
C GLY A 129 4.43 28.93 3.70
N GLY A 130 5.15 29.83 4.36
CA GLY A 130 6.60 29.91 4.28
C GLY A 130 7.13 30.58 3.01
N THR A 131 8.45 30.51 2.82
CA THR A 131 9.18 31.11 1.70
C THR A 131 10.25 30.15 1.23
N ILE A 132 10.55 30.16 -0.06
CA ILE A 132 11.55 29.25 -0.64
C ILE A 132 12.93 29.48 0.00
N LYS A 133 13.61 28.39 0.36
CA LYS A 133 14.98 28.41 0.89
C LYS A 133 15.96 28.75 -0.22
N ASP A 134 16.65 29.88 -0.11
CA ASP A 134 17.70 30.29 -1.05
C ASP A 134 19.11 29.96 -0.51
N LEU A 135 20.14 30.26 -1.33
CA LEU A 135 21.55 30.00 -0.99
C LEU A 135 22.07 30.75 0.24
N SER A 136 21.39 31.81 0.72
CA SER A 136 21.76 32.51 1.95
C SER A 136 21.33 31.74 3.21
N ALA A 137 20.35 30.85 3.07
CA ALA A 137 19.86 29.94 4.11
C ALA A 137 20.41 28.50 3.94
N ALA A 138 21.49 28.31 3.19
CA ALA A 138 22.12 27.01 2.97
C ALA A 138 22.67 26.40 4.28
N ASP A 139 22.37 25.13 4.52
CA ASP A 139 22.78 24.38 5.71
C ASP A 139 23.16 22.91 5.38
N GLN A 140 23.04 22.00 6.36
CA GLN A 140 23.35 20.57 6.19
C GLN A 140 22.19 19.76 5.58
N GLU A 141 20.97 20.28 5.63
CA GLU A 141 19.80 19.61 5.05
C GLU A 141 19.78 19.85 3.54
N SER A 142 19.90 21.12 3.13
CA SER A 142 19.94 21.51 1.72
C SER A 142 20.65 22.85 1.48
N LEU A 143 21.14 23.03 0.25
CA LEU A 143 21.79 24.28 -0.19
C LEU A 143 20.78 25.35 -0.59
N GLN A 144 19.67 24.94 -1.22
CA GLN A 144 18.58 25.79 -1.70
C GLN A 144 17.42 24.92 -2.21
N ALA A 145 16.28 25.55 -2.49
CA ALA A 145 15.19 24.97 -3.27
C ALA A 145 14.86 25.84 -4.49
N SER A 146 14.29 25.23 -5.52
CA SER A 146 13.84 25.90 -6.74
C SER A 146 12.61 25.22 -7.30
N TRP A 147 11.77 25.99 -7.99
CA TRP A 147 10.80 25.44 -8.92
C TRP A 147 11.53 25.00 -10.20
N TRP A 148 11.13 23.86 -10.77
CA TRP A 148 11.72 23.28 -11.98
C TRP A 148 10.64 22.97 -13.03
N ASP A 149 10.84 23.47 -14.24
CA ASP A 149 9.95 23.30 -15.40
C ASP A 149 9.95 21.86 -15.99
N ARG A 150 10.87 21.00 -15.54
CA ARG A 150 11.15 19.64 -16.06
C ARG A 150 11.75 19.63 -17.48
N GLN A 151 12.13 20.79 -18.02
CA GLN A 151 12.70 20.95 -19.36
C GLN A 151 14.15 21.45 -19.31
N SER A 152 14.42 22.41 -18.43
CA SER A 152 15.75 22.95 -18.16
C SER A 152 16.68 21.86 -17.60
N VAL A 153 17.95 21.92 -18.00
CA VAL A 153 18.96 20.92 -17.60
C VAL A 153 19.28 21.07 -16.11
N LEU A 154 18.87 20.06 -15.32
CA LEU A 154 19.11 20.01 -13.88
C LEU A 154 19.89 18.72 -13.53
N PRO A 155 21.01 18.80 -12.77
CA PRO A 155 21.79 17.61 -12.42
C PRO A 155 21.07 16.83 -11.30
N LEU A 156 20.20 15.88 -11.68
CA LEU A 156 19.41 15.09 -10.73
C LEU A 156 20.26 14.07 -9.97
N ARG A 157 19.99 13.90 -8.66
CA ARG A 157 20.59 12.86 -7.80
C ARG A 157 20.17 11.45 -8.22
N GLY A 158 18.91 11.31 -8.65
CA GLY A 158 18.35 10.07 -9.18
C GLY A 158 17.29 10.38 -10.23
N ARG A 159 17.13 9.49 -11.20
CA ARG A 159 16.08 9.61 -12.25
C ARG A 159 14.76 8.93 -11.87
N ASP A 160 14.72 8.25 -10.73
CA ASP A 160 13.52 7.58 -10.22
C ASP A 160 12.39 8.57 -9.93
N ILE A 161 12.73 9.79 -9.49
CA ILE A 161 11.77 10.88 -9.25
C ILE A 161 10.96 11.29 -10.48
N LEU A 162 11.46 11.08 -11.71
CA LEU A 162 10.73 11.46 -12.92
C LEU A 162 9.38 10.72 -12.98
N ARG A 163 9.37 9.43 -12.64
CA ARG A 163 8.12 8.65 -12.55
C ARG A 163 7.21 9.13 -11.41
N LEU A 164 7.76 9.63 -10.32
CA LEU A 164 6.99 10.15 -9.18
C LEU A 164 6.30 11.48 -9.54
N ILE A 165 7.02 12.34 -10.26
CA ILE A 165 6.53 13.60 -10.83
C ILE A 165 5.42 13.32 -11.86
N ASP A 166 5.62 12.35 -12.76
CA ASP A 166 4.60 11.92 -13.73
C ASP A 166 3.33 11.40 -13.04
N CYS A 167 3.45 10.62 -11.95
CA CYS A 167 2.30 10.20 -11.15
C CYS A 167 1.55 11.40 -10.55
N GLY A 168 2.27 12.39 -10.00
CA GLY A 168 1.66 13.59 -9.44
C GLY A 168 0.96 14.46 -10.48
N LEU A 169 1.54 14.59 -11.68
CA LEU A 169 0.91 15.28 -12.82
C LEU A 169 -0.38 14.58 -13.25
N LYS A 170 -0.31 13.26 -13.49
CA LYS A 170 -1.49 12.47 -13.87
C LYS A 170 -2.60 12.59 -12.83
N TYR A 171 -2.28 12.45 -11.55
CA TYR A 171 -3.26 12.58 -10.46
C TYR A 171 -3.90 13.98 -10.40
N ARG A 172 -3.16 15.06 -10.70
CA ARG A 172 -3.73 16.42 -10.78
C ARG A 172 -4.69 16.62 -11.96
N GLN A 173 -4.49 15.90 -13.06
CA GLN A 173 -5.30 16.01 -14.28
C GLN A 173 -6.52 15.07 -14.25
N ASP A 174 -6.29 13.82 -13.84
CA ASP A 174 -7.27 12.74 -13.75
C ASP A 174 -6.93 11.86 -12.53
N PRO A 175 -7.58 12.07 -11.37
CA PRO A 175 -7.29 11.34 -10.13
C PRO A 175 -7.52 9.83 -10.26
N CYS A 176 -6.43 9.08 -10.50
CA CYS A 176 -6.51 7.64 -10.75
C CYS A 176 -7.00 6.79 -9.56
N HIS A 177 -7.04 7.34 -8.35
CA HIS A 177 -7.59 6.68 -7.16
C HIS A 177 -8.13 7.73 -6.16
N PRO A 178 -9.05 7.36 -5.23
CA PRO A 178 -9.54 8.31 -4.23
C PRO A 178 -8.42 8.81 -3.30
N VAL A 179 -8.60 10.00 -2.72
CA VAL A 179 -7.68 10.58 -1.75
C VAL A 179 -7.40 9.59 -0.63
N THR A 180 -6.14 9.20 -0.48
CA THR A 180 -5.69 8.17 0.48
C THR A 180 -4.55 8.75 1.31
N LEU A 181 -4.80 8.95 2.61
CA LEU A 181 -3.83 9.40 3.59
C LEU A 181 -3.71 8.37 4.72
N PRO A 182 -2.61 8.39 5.51
CA PRO A 182 -2.49 7.57 6.70
C PRO A 182 -3.65 7.79 7.67
N VAL A 183 -4.28 6.71 8.13
CA VAL A 183 -5.20 6.77 9.27
C VAL A 183 -4.39 6.67 10.55
N ASP A 184 -4.55 7.64 11.44
CA ASP A 184 -3.83 7.72 12.72
C ASP A 184 -4.28 6.64 13.70
N MET A 185 -3.71 5.45 13.53
CA MET A 185 -3.99 4.26 14.34
C MET A 185 -2.73 3.45 14.58
N SER A 186 -2.59 2.95 15.81
CA SER A 186 -1.51 2.05 16.21
C SER A 186 -1.43 0.81 15.32
N CYS A 187 -0.21 0.47 14.90
CA CYS A 187 0.12 -0.87 14.45
C CYS A 187 1.50 -1.25 15.00
N ARG A 188 1.68 -2.50 15.45
CA ARG A 188 2.95 -2.97 16.05
C ARG A 188 3.91 -3.61 15.04
N LEU A 189 3.38 -4.04 13.90
CA LEU A 189 4.08 -4.81 12.88
C LEU A 189 3.90 -4.12 11.52
N VAL A 190 4.74 -4.45 10.54
CA VAL A 190 4.40 -4.20 9.13
C VAL A 190 3.52 -5.35 8.68
N VAL A 191 2.25 -5.07 8.40
CA VAL A 191 1.24 -6.09 8.07
C VAL A 191 0.45 -5.73 6.82
N GLN A 192 -0.07 -6.73 6.13
CA GLN A 192 -1.14 -6.58 5.17
C GLN A 192 -2.44 -7.16 5.76
N ARG A 193 -3.51 -6.37 5.75
CA ARG A 193 -4.88 -6.86 5.96
C ARG A 193 -5.53 -7.04 4.59
N LEU A 194 -5.98 -8.26 4.31
CA LEU A 194 -6.36 -8.66 2.96
C LEU A 194 -7.88 -8.58 2.76
N VAL A 195 -8.30 -7.96 1.66
CA VAL A 195 -9.58 -8.27 1.01
C VAL A 195 -9.23 -9.15 -0.18
N LEU A 196 -9.32 -10.47 -0.01
CA LEU A 196 -9.05 -11.45 -1.07
C LEU A 196 -10.34 -11.71 -1.87
N VAL A 197 -10.25 -11.58 -3.19
CA VAL A 197 -11.36 -11.76 -4.14
C VAL A 197 -10.94 -12.75 -5.22
N PHE A 198 -11.78 -13.74 -5.53
CA PHE A 198 -11.55 -14.68 -6.64
C PHE A 198 -12.17 -14.18 -7.95
N THR A 199 -11.52 -14.39 -9.09
CA THR A 199 -12.03 -14.04 -10.45
C THR A 199 -11.82 -15.20 -11.43
N ASN A 200 -12.63 -15.33 -12.49
CA ASN A 200 -12.57 -16.45 -13.44
C ASN A 200 -12.07 -16.05 -14.85
N ALA A 201 -11.59 -17.03 -15.61
CA ALA A 201 -10.78 -16.86 -16.82
C ALA A 201 -11.50 -16.43 -18.12
N GLU A 202 -12.84 -16.46 -18.17
CA GLU A 202 -13.54 -16.58 -19.46
C GLU A 202 -14.02 -15.27 -20.10
N ASP A 203 -13.68 -14.11 -19.52
CA ASP A 203 -13.81 -12.75 -20.09
C ASP A 203 -15.15 -12.39 -20.78
N ARG A 204 -16.25 -13.10 -20.44
CA ARG A 204 -17.61 -12.80 -20.90
C ARG A 204 -18.35 -11.92 -19.89
N TRP A 205 -18.06 -10.63 -20.01
CA TRP A 205 -18.59 -9.52 -19.22
C TRP A 205 -20.12 -9.54 -19.07
N ARG A 206 -20.60 -10.06 -17.94
CA ARG A 206 -21.89 -9.72 -17.34
C ARG A 206 -21.64 -9.31 -15.89
N CYS A 207 -22.31 -8.26 -15.43
CA CYS A 207 -22.12 -7.76 -14.07
C CYS A 207 -22.64 -8.77 -13.02
N SER A 208 -21.68 -9.52 -12.52
CA SER A 208 -21.60 -10.07 -11.19
C SER A 208 -20.15 -9.83 -10.78
N VAL A 209 -19.88 -9.22 -9.62
CA VAL A 209 -18.70 -9.72 -8.88
C VAL A 209 -18.95 -11.20 -8.74
N THR A 210 -17.92 -12.02 -8.76
CA THR A 210 -18.02 -13.36 -8.20
C THR A 210 -18.87 -13.31 -6.95
N SER A 211 -20.06 -13.91 -7.08
CA SER A 211 -20.74 -14.36 -5.89
C SER A 211 -19.82 -15.45 -5.34
N HIS A 212 -19.22 -15.25 -4.18
CA HIS A 212 -19.45 -14.18 -3.20
C HIS A 212 -18.52 -14.70 -2.11
N TRP A 213 -17.26 -14.26 -1.96
CA TRP A 213 -16.30 -15.05 -1.15
C TRP A 213 -15.13 -14.23 -0.55
N LEU A 214 -15.23 -13.82 0.74
CA LEU A 214 -14.12 -13.25 1.55
C LEU A 214 -13.51 -14.25 2.54
N THR A 215 -12.19 -14.44 2.54
CA THR A 215 -11.48 -15.22 3.57
C THR A 215 -11.56 -14.55 4.94
N THR A 216 -11.92 -15.29 6.00
CA THR A 216 -11.74 -14.85 7.41
C THR A 216 -11.07 -15.94 8.23
N ALA A 217 -10.07 -15.59 9.05
CA ALA A 217 -9.28 -16.55 9.83
C ALA A 217 -9.81 -16.71 11.26
N ARG A 218 -10.29 -17.90 11.66
CA ARG A 218 -10.64 -18.20 13.06
C ARG A 218 -9.39 -18.44 13.89
N PHE A 219 -8.87 -17.38 14.51
CA PHE A 219 -7.90 -17.49 15.60
C PHE A 219 -8.61 -17.76 16.94
N PHE A 220 -8.11 -18.70 17.73
CA PHE A 220 -8.70 -19.17 19.01
C PHE A 220 -8.76 -18.12 20.15
N ALA A 221 -8.51 -16.83 19.85
CA ALA A 221 -8.50 -15.72 20.80
C ALA A 221 -9.27 -14.47 20.31
N ALA A 222 -9.80 -14.47 19.07
CA ALA A 222 -10.60 -13.36 18.54
C ALA A 222 -12.10 -13.64 18.73
N PRO A 223 -12.90 -12.70 19.29
CA PRO A 223 -14.32 -12.95 19.62
C PRO A 223 -15.30 -12.86 18.44
N GLY A 224 -14.82 -12.89 17.19
CA GLY A 224 -15.64 -12.78 15.97
C GLY A 224 -14.83 -12.97 14.69
N LEU A 225 -15.47 -12.87 13.52
CA LEU A 225 -14.78 -12.97 12.23
C LEU A 225 -14.07 -11.67 11.85
N HIS A 226 -12.84 -11.77 11.36
CA HIS A 226 -12.02 -10.64 10.89
C HIS A 226 -11.32 -10.95 9.56
N LEU A 227 -10.91 -9.88 8.86
CA LEU A 227 -10.15 -9.96 7.60
C LEU A 227 -8.71 -10.44 7.84
N PRO A 228 -8.15 -11.35 7.01
CA PRO A 228 -6.88 -12.01 7.29
C PRO A 228 -5.77 -10.97 7.34
N THR A 229 -5.03 -10.97 8.44
CA THR A 229 -3.96 -10.00 8.69
C THR A 229 -2.62 -10.73 8.79
N VAL A 230 -1.69 -10.38 7.92
CA VAL A 230 -0.42 -11.11 7.72
C VAL A 230 0.75 -10.20 8.02
N ALA A 231 1.72 -10.68 8.80
CA ALA A 231 2.96 -9.95 9.02
C ALA A 231 3.90 -10.15 7.83
N ALA A 232 4.33 -9.04 7.24
CA ALA A 232 5.27 -9.05 6.12
C ALA A 232 6.64 -9.58 6.59
N VAL A 233 7.18 -10.56 5.87
CA VAL A 233 8.41 -11.26 6.23
C VAL A 233 9.64 -10.60 5.60
N LYS A 234 10.76 -10.59 6.34
CA LYS A 234 12.00 -9.88 5.97
C LYS A 234 12.69 -10.32 4.65
N THR A 235 12.25 -11.41 4.04
CA THR A 235 12.88 -12.05 2.86
C THR A 235 12.14 -11.77 1.56
N HIS A 236 10.96 -11.14 1.61
CA HIS A 236 10.09 -10.94 0.46
C HIS A 236 9.52 -9.52 0.44
N ALA A 237 8.96 -9.15 -0.71
CA ALA A 237 8.11 -7.98 -0.87
C ALA A 237 6.99 -7.96 0.18
N VAL A 238 6.55 -6.77 0.59
CA VAL A 238 5.39 -6.62 1.49
C VAL A 238 4.13 -7.25 0.88
N THR A 239 3.95 -7.14 -0.44
CA THR A 239 2.83 -7.75 -1.20
C THR A 239 2.87 -9.28 -1.25
N TRP A 240 4.02 -9.90 -0.98
CA TRP A 240 4.13 -11.36 -0.93
C TRP A 240 3.40 -11.94 0.29
N ALA A 241 3.12 -11.15 1.32
CA ALA A 241 2.36 -11.59 2.49
C ALA A 241 0.98 -12.16 2.11
N ALA A 242 0.36 -11.69 1.02
CA ALA A 242 -0.86 -12.27 0.47
C ALA A 242 -0.71 -13.75 0.05
N ASN A 243 0.44 -14.13 -0.52
CA ASN A 243 0.71 -15.51 -0.93
C ASN A 243 0.75 -16.45 0.27
N MET A 244 1.23 -15.99 1.42
CA MET A 244 1.29 -16.80 2.65
C MET A 244 -0.10 -17.24 3.12
N VAL A 245 -1.12 -16.40 2.99
CA VAL A 245 -2.51 -16.76 3.31
C VAL A 245 -3.06 -17.78 2.31
N VAL A 246 -2.81 -17.60 1.01
CA VAL A 246 -3.29 -18.55 -0.01
C VAL A 246 -2.61 -19.92 0.16
N GLN A 247 -1.29 -19.96 0.36
CA GLN A 247 -0.55 -21.19 0.67
C GLN A 247 -1.07 -21.89 1.93
N GLU A 248 -1.41 -21.14 2.97
CA GLU A 248 -1.86 -21.72 4.25
C GLU A 248 -3.35 -22.11 4.23
N ALA A 249 -4.17 -21.47 3.40
CA ALA A 249 -5.60 -21.72 3.26
C ALA A 249 -5.93 -22.86 2.28
N MET A 250 -5.22 -22.93 1.15
CA MET A 250 -5.50 -23.79 0.00
C MET A 250 -4.20 -24.28 -0.68
N PRO A 251 -3.30 -24.97 0.04
CA PRO A 251 -1.99 -25.39 -0.46
C PRO A 251 -2.05 -26.23 -1.75
N SER A 252 -3.08 -27.04 -1.94
CA SER A 252 -3.26 -27.89 -3.13
C SER A 252 -3.61 -27.09 -4.38
N ALA A 253 -4.24 -25.92 -4.24
CA ALA A 253 -4.65 -25.06 -5.35
C ALA A 253 -3.73 -23.83 -5.56
N TYR A 254 -2.75 -23.61 -4.67
CA TYR A 254 -1.90 -22.42 -4.70
C TYR A 254 -1.10 -22.27 -6.01
N TYR A 255 -0.58 -23.38 -6.56
CA TYR A 255 0.20 -23.35 -7.80
C TYR A 255 -0.65 -23.26 -9.08
N ASP A 256 -1.99 -23.36 -8.94
CA ASP A 256 -2.94 -23.22 -10.05
C ASP A 256 -3.49 -21.78 -10.18
N HIS A 257 -3.04 -20.85 -9.34
CA HIS A 257 -3.59 -19.50 -9.24
C HIS A 257 -2.53 -18.42 -9.00
N ASP A 258 -2.66 -17.29 -9.70
CA ASP A 258 -1.92 -16.07 -9.43
C ASP A 258 -2.53 -15.30 -8.23
N VAL A 259 -1.66 -14.86 -7.32
CA VAL A 259 -2.03 -14.03 -6.15
C VAL A 259 -1.60 -12.58 -6.37
N ASN A 260 -2.48 -11.79 -6.99
CA ASN A 260 -2.20 -10.44 -7.46
C ASN A 260 -2.69 -9.37 -6.46
N THR A 261 -1.76 -8.69 -5.76
CA THR A 261 -2.11 -7.49 -4.97
C THR A 261 -2.33 -6.31 -5.91
N LEU A 262 -3.58 -5.82 -6.01
CA LEU A 262 -3.92 -4.70 -6.91
C LEU A 262 -3.54 -3.33 -6.33
N GLY A 263 -3.48 -3.20 -5.00
CA GLY A 263 -3.07 -1.96 -4.34
C GLY A 263 -3.55 -1.86 -2.89
N VAL A 264 -3.30 -0.69 -2.30
CA VAL A 264 -3.71 -0.30 -0.94
C VAL A 264 -4.92 0.64 -1.03
N PHE A 265 -6.07 0.31 -0.43
CA PHE A 265 -7.23 1.24 -0.43
C PHE A 265 -7.30 2.08 0.86
N SER A 266 -6.62 1.68 1.92
CA SER A 266 -6.36 2.49 3.11
C SER A 266 -5.15 1.95 3.86
N LEU A 267 -4.49 2.80 4.66
CA LEU A 267 -3.35 2.38 5.48
C LEU A 267 -3.45 2.99 6.89
N GLN A 268 -2.83 2.34 7.86
CA GLN A 268 -2.81 2.80 9.24
C GLN A 268 -1.37 2.92 9.75
N HIS A 269 -1.06 4.03 10.40
CA HIS A 269 0.23 4.26 11.04
C HIS A 269 0.11 5.31 12.16
N ASN A 270 0.90 5.16 13.23
CA ASN A 270 1.02 6.12 14.33
C ASN A 270 2.46 6.06 14.87
N GLY A 271 3.40 6.84 14.33
CA GLY A 271 4.83 6.74 14.72
C GLY A 271 5.20 7.28 16.12
N ARG A 272 4.20 7.56 16.96
CA ARG A 272 4.37 8.39 18.18
C ARG A 272 4.86 7.64 19.43
N GLN A 273 4.75 6.30 19.47
CA GLN A 273 5.33 5.48 20.55
C GLN A 273 6.36 4.49 20.01
N HIS A 274 7.62 4.91 20.10
CA HIS A 274 8.77 4.17 19.59
C HIS A 274 8.78 2.67 19.95
N GLY A 275 8.88 1.80 18.94
CA GLY A 275 8.90 0.34 19.07
C GLY A 275 7.58 -0.30 19.51
N LYS A 276 6.50 0.48 19.65
CA LYS A 276 5.15 -0.01 19.96
C LYS A 276 4.17 0.23 18.82
N THR A 277 4.21 1.42 18.23
CA THR A 277 3.24 1.89 17.22
C THR A 277 3.88 2.18 15.85
N ASP A 278 5.21 2.00 15.76
CA ASP A 278 6.06 2.14 14.56
C ASP A 278 5.69 1.21 13.38
N GLY A 279 4.70 0.34 13.51
CA GLY A 279 4.23 -0.55 12.44
C GLY A 279 3.35 0.17 11.42
N VAL A 280 3.02 -0.53 10.34
CA VAL A 280 2.11 -0.05 9.29
C VAL A 280 1.16 -1.17 8.92
N CYS A 281 -0.13 -0.91 8.90
CA CYS A 281 -1.11 -1.82 8.33
C CYS A 281 -1.51 -1.33 6.94
N PHE A 282 -1.25 -2.14 5.92
CA PHE A 282 -1.75 -1.91 4.57
C PHE A 282 -3.04 -2.69 4.39
N ASN A 283 -4.18 -2.01 4.25
CA ASN A 283 -5.43 -2.67 3.86
C ASN A 283 -5.43 -2.79 2.33
N THR A 284 -5.33 -4.02 1.82
CA THR A 284 -5.03 -4.31 0.41
C THR A 284 -6.12 -5.10 -0.27
N LEU A 285 -6.38 -4.79 -1.54
CA LEU A 285 -7.22 -5.61 -2.40
C LEU A 285 -6.33 -6.61 -3.14
N VAL A 286 -6.63 -7.88 -3.00
CA VAL A 286 -5.89 -8.99 -3.63
C VAL A 286 -6.85 -9.78 -4.49
N VAL A 287 -6.46 -10.05 -5.73
CA VAL A 287 -7.18 -10.93 -6.64
C VAL A 287 -6.47 -12.28 -6.72
N LEU A 288 -7.24 -13.34 -6.53
CA LEU A 288 -6.88 -14.72 -6.86
C LEU A 288 -7.47 -15.04 -8.24
N ALA A 289 -6.60 -15.25 -9.24
CA ALA A 289 -7.01 -15.59 -10.60
C ALA A 289 -6.42 -16.95 -10.99
N PRO A 290 -7.15 -17.85 -11.69
CA PRO A 290 -6.58 -19.08 -12.23
C PRO A 290 -5.40 -18.78 -13.15
N ASP A 291 -4.28 -19.48 -13.01
CA ASP A 291 -3.19 -19.40 -13.99
C ASP A 291 -3.69 -19.98 -15.33
N HIS A 292 -3.34 -19.32 -16.43
CA HIS A 292 -3.73 -19.73 -17.79
C HIS A 292 -2.61 -20.52 -18.49
N VAL A 293 -1.51 -20.83 -17.80
CA VAL A 293 -0.28 -21.44 -18.34
C VAL A 293 0.21 -22.62 -17.49
N HIS A 294 -0.69 -23.54 -17.15
CA HIS A 294 -0.24 -24.87 -16.71
C HIS A 294 0.64 -25.50 -17.80
N ARG A 295 1.80 -26.02 -17.42
CA ARG A 295 2.68 -26.82 -18.29
C ARG A 295 2.88 -28.20 -17.69
N ASN A 296 2.83 -29.25 -18.52
CA ASN A 296 3.23 -30.59 -18.08
C ASN A 296 4.76 -30.67 -17.87
N GLU A 297 5.25 -31.83 -17.41
CA GLU A 297 6.70 -32.06 -17.19
C GLU A 297 7.52 -31.88 -18.49
N ASP A 298 6.89 -32.07 -19.66
CA ASP A 298 7.48 -31.86 -21.00
C ASP A 298 7.38 -30.40 -21.50
N GLY A 299 6.76 -29.49 -20.73
CA GLY A 299 6.62 -28.06 -21.04
C GLY A 299 5.43 -27.70 -21.93
N GLU A 300 4.58 -28.66 -22.30
CA GLU A 300 3.38 -28.47 -23.12
C GLU A 300 2.23 -27.85 -22.32
N LYS A 301 1.44 -26.98 -22.96
CA LYS A 301 0.35 -26.25 -22.31
C LYS A 301 -0.83 -27.18 -22.00
N LEU A 302 -1.10 -27.41 -20.71
CA LEU A 302 -2.27 -28.13 -20.21
C LEU A 302 -3.51 -27.21 -20.26
N GLU A 303 -4.61 -27.70 -20.84
CA GLU A 303 -5.91 -27.04 -20.74
C GLU A 303 -6.54 -27.31 -19.36
N CYS A 304 -6.51 -26.31 -18.48
CA CYS A 304 -7.21 -26.39 -17.20
C CYS A 304 -8.72 -26.26 -17.42
N THR A 305 -9.48 -27.19 -16.85
CA THR A 305 -10.94 -27.12 -16.79
C THR A 305 -11.38 -26.10 -15.74
N VAL A 306 -11.28 -24.81 -16.09
CA VAL A 306 -11.59 -23.69 -15.19
C VAL A 306 -13.04 -23.76 -14.72
N THR A 307 -13.25 -24.28 -13.51
CA THR A 307 -14.57 -24.18 -12.88
C THR A 307 -14.80 -22.73 -12.45
N GLY A 308 -15.99 -22.19 -12.71
CA GLY A 308 -16.35 -20.81 -12.33
C GLY A 308 -16.56 -20.59 -10.82
N ARG A 309 -15.88 -21.36 -9.96
CA ARG A 309 -15.99 -21.36 -8.50
C ARG A 309 -14.59 -21.20 -7.90
N PRO A 310 -14.45 -20.56 -6.72
CA PRO A 310 -13.16 -20.47 -6.08
C PRO A 310 -12.64 -21.87 -5.66
N PRO A 311 -11.31 -22.03 -5.52
CA PRO A 311 -10.71 -23.25 -5.00
C PRO A 311 -11.20 -23.58 -3.59
N ALA A 312 -11.21 -24.88 -3.28
CA ALA A 312 -11.58 -25.38 -1.95
C ALA A 312 -10.57 -24.94 -0.89
N VAL A 313 -11.06 -24.48 0.26
CA VAL A 313 -10.23 -24.16 1.42
C VAL A 313 -9.98 -25.43 2.23
N GLU A 314 -8.73 -25.77 2.43
CA GLU A 314 -8.29 -26.98 3.14
C GLU A 314 -8.07 -26.71 4.63
N ASN A 315 -7.67 -25.49 4.99
CA ASN A 315 -7.40 -25.12 6.38
C ASN A 315 -8.65 -24.50 7.06
N PRO A 316 -9.24 -25.16 8.07
CA PRO A 316 -10.53 -24.78 8.64
C PRO A 316 -10.53 -23.47 9.44
N ARG A 317 -9.36 -22.85 9.65
CA ARG A 317 -9.31 -21.45 10.11
C ARG A 317 -9.91 -20.51 9.08
N TYR A 318 -9.65 -20.76 7.80
CA TYR A 318 -10.16 -19.93 6.72
C TYR A 318 -11.53 -20.42 6.28
N VAL A 319 -12.41 -19.48 5.99
CA VAL A 319 -13.66 -19.75 5.28
C VAL A 319 -13.85 -18.65 4.26
N TRP A 320 -14.30 -19.02 3.06
CA TRP A 320 -14.82 -18.06 2.08
C TRP A 320 -16.18 -17.50 2.60
N TYR A 321 -16.45 -16.19 2.49
CA TYR A 321 -17.70 -15.51 2.93
C TYR A 321 -18.56 -14.84 1.82
N GLU A 322 -19.88 -15.15 1.80
CA GLU A 322 -20.83 -14.80 0.74
C GLU A 322 -21.40 -13.34 0.71
N VAL A 323 -20.72 -12.37 0.07
CA VAL A 323 -21.07 -10.91 -0.03
C VAL A 323 -22.46 -10.57 -0.62
N GLN A 324 -23.51 -10.58 0.21
CA GLN A 324 -24.91 -10.35 -0.20
C GLN A 324 -25.18 -8.91 -0.67
N LYS A 325 -24.53 -7.92 -0.07
CA LYS A 325 -24.85 -6.51 -0.31
C LYS A 325 -24.38 -6.03 -1.69
N GLN A 326 -25.36 -5.77 -2.58
CA GLN A 326 -25.12 -5.36 -3.96
C GLN A 326 -24.23 -4.11 -4.11
N THR A 327 -24.32 -3.12 -3.21
CA THR A 327 -23.50 -1.90 -3.30
C THR A 327 -22.02 -2.18 -3.02
N LEU A 328 -21.72 -2.95 -1.97
CA LEU A 328 -20.36 -3.40 -1.65
C LEU A 328 -19.79 -4.26 -2.79
N ARG A 329 -20.64 -5.13 -3.34
CA ARG A 329 -20.35 -5.95 -4.53
C ARG A 329 -19.89 -5.03 -5.68
N GLU A 330 -20.73 -4.10 -6.12
CA GLU A 330 -20.41 -3.18 -7.24
C GLU A 330 -19.10 -2.39 -7.01
N GLN A 331 -18.85 -1.89 -5.80
CA GLN A 331 -17.60 -1.19 -5.45
C GLN A 331 -16.34 -2.06 -5.57
N LEU A 332 -16.41 -3.32 -5.10
CA LEU A 332 -15.28 -4.26 -5.25
C LEU A 332 -15.01 -4.56 -6.73
N LEU A 333 -16.06 -4.69 -7.54
CA LEU A 333 -15.95 -4.95 -8.98
C LEU A 333 -15.34 -3.77 -9.75
N GLU A 334 -15.72 -2.54 -9.38
CA GLU A 334 -15.15 -1.32 -9.96
C GLU A 334 -13.64 -1.24 -9.67
N LYS A 335 -13.27 -1.49 -8.40
CA LYS A 335 -11.89 -1.43 -7.93
C LYS A 335 -10.97 -2.50 -8.54
N THR A 336 -11.47 -3.70 -8.83
CA THR A 336 -10.68 -4.70 -9.56
C THR A 336 -10.48 -4.37 -11.04
N ARG A 337 -11.41 -3.65 -11.68
CA ARG A 337 -11.34 -3.31 -13.12
C ARG A 337 -10.56 -2.04 -13.43
N SER A 338 -10.80 -0.99 -12.65
CA SER A 338 -10.28 0.37 -12.93
C SER A 338 -8.88 0.62 -12.39
N THR A 339 -8.34 -0.30 -11.56
CA THR A 339 -7.14 -0.08 -10.75
C THR A 339 -7.21 1.19 -9.88
N SER A 340 -8.41 1.60 -9.47
CA SER A 340 -8.67 2.83 -8.68
C SER A 340 -8.30 2.72 -7.19
N ILE A 341 -7.04 2.40 -6.95
CA ILE A 341 -6.45 2.06 -5.66
C ILE A 341 -5.03 2.63 -5.62
N LEU A 342 -4.54 3.07 -4.45
CA LEU A 342 -3.17 3.57 -4.30
C LEU A 342 -2.17 2.43 -4.64
N PRO A 343 -1.29 2.61 -5.64
CA PRO A 343 -0.32 1.58 -6.01
C PRO A 343 0.74 1.35 -4.93
N ILE A 344 1.19 0.10 -4.83
CA ILE A 344 2.35 -0.32 -4.03
C ILE A 344 3.32 -1.08 -4.94
N HIS A 345 4.56 -0.61 -5.04
CA HIS A 345 5.59 -1.20 -5.90
C HIS A 345 6.76 -1.76 -5.08
N SER A 346 7.01 -3.06 -5.21
CA SER A 346 8.26 -3.68 -4.77
C SER A 346 9.44 -3.16 -5.59
N LEU A 347 10.59 -3.02 -4.93
CA LEU A 347 11.90 -2.71 -5.51
C LEU A 347 12.89 -3.91 -5.45
N TYR A 348 12.39 -5.11 -5.15
CA TYR A 348 13.14 -6.37 -5.28
C TYR A 348 13.32 -6.80 -6.74
#